data_AF-A0A7Y3PSS3-F1
#
_entry.id   AF-A0A7Y3PSS3-F1
#
_cell.length_a   1.000
_cell.length_b   1.000
_cell.length_c   1.000
_cell.angle_alpha   90.00
_cell.angle_beta   90.00
_cell.angle_gamma   90.00
#
_symmetry.space_group_name_H-M   'P 1'
#
loop_
_entity.id
_entity.type
_entity.pdbx_description
1 polymer ?
#
loop_
_entity_poly.entity_id
_entity_poly.type
_entity_poly.pdbx_seq_one_letter_code
_entity_poly.pdbx_strand_id
1 'polypeptide(L)'
;MQRNKFLIGAIGGATAVVAVGGLGTYLLSGTESTTGLDSYSSATVDGHKALSARIVAGRTQSKYHPLPWVGEKVTGVTCPTALKAVAGATVTCTGTTRGGTAIDIPVSVVSTTSDSVTWRFDRS
;
A
#
# COMPACT_ATOMS: atom_id res chain seq x y z
N MET A 1 3.71 -47.53 31.61
CA MET A 1 3.16 -47.94 30.30
C MET A 1 2.03 -47.00 29.96
N GLN A 2 2.21 -46.12 28.97
CA GLN A 2 1.28 -45.05 28.64
C GLN A 2 0.73 -45.29 27.23
N ARG A 3 -0.52 -45.73 27.15
CA ARG A 3 -1.25 -45.91 25.89
C ARG A 3 -2.74 -45.95 26.22
N ASN A 4 -3.43 -44.83 25.97
CA ASN A 4 -4.72 -44.82 25.29
C ASN A 4 -5.18 -43.38 25.04
N LYS A 5 -4.81 -42.94 23.84
CA LYS A 5 -5.58 -42.24 22.81
C LYS A 5 -7.09 -42.04 23.11
N PHE A 6 -7.56 -40.87 22.67
CA PHE A 6 -8.95 -40.45 22.43
C PHE A 6 -9.69 -39.72 23.55
N LEU A 7 -9.47 -38.40 23.62
CA LEU A 7 -10.60 -37.47 23.67
C LEU A 7 -10.35 -36.34 22.66
N ILE A 8 -10.81 -36.59 21.44
CA ILE A 8 -11.17 -35.58 20.46
C ILE A 8 -12.55 -35.09 20.89
N GLY A 9 -12.73 -33.78 21.09
CA GLY A 9 -14.07 -33.23 21.23
C GLY A 9 -14.14 -31.84 21.87
N ALA A 10 -14.36 -30.84 21.03
CA ALA A 10 -15.10 -29.62 21.35
C ALA A 10 -14.42 -28.53 22.20
N ILE A 11 -13.50 -27.75 21.59
CA ILE A 11 -13.52 -26.29 21.73
C ILE A 11 -13.26 -25.71 20.33
N GLY A 12 -14.34 -25.54 19.58
CA GLY A 12 -14.33 -25.04 18.21
C GLY A 12 -14.13 -23.54 18.15
N GLY A 13 -13.21 -23.12 17.28
CA GLY A 13 -13.25 -21.86 16.53
C GLY A 13 -13.12 -20.56 17.32
N ALA A 14 -11.90 -20.06 17.53
CA ALA A 14 -11.63 -18.61 17.65
C ALA A 14 -10.15 -18.20 17.58
N THR A 15 -9.18 -19.09 17.79
CA THR A 15 -7.83 -18.64 18.17
C THR A 15 -6.73 -19.07 17.19
N ALA A 16 -6.77 -18.58 15.94
CA ALA A 16 -5.63 -18.79 15.03
C ALA A 16 -5.40 -17.71 13.96
N VAL A 17 -5.88 -16.47 14.13
CA VAL A 17 -5.63 -15.41 13.11
C VAL A 17 -4.81 -14.22 13.62
N VAL A 18 -4.51 -14.11 14.92
CA VAL A 18 -3.97 -12.86 15.46
C VAL A 18 -2.43 -12.70 15.28
N ALA A 19 -1.68 -13.78 15.09
CA ALA A 19 -0.20 -13.67 15.10
C ALA A 19 0.44 -13.25 13.77
N VAL A 20 -0.20 -13.48 12.61
CA VAL A 20 0.32 -13.04 11.30
C VAL A 20 -0.26 -11.67 10.89
N GLY A 21 -1.42 -11.30 11.42
CA GLY A 21 -2.07 -10.03 11.10
C GLY A 21 -1.35 -8.81 11.68
N GLY A 22 -0.89 -8.85 12.93
CA GLY A 22 -0.45 -7.66 13.68
C GLY A 22 0.83 -6.99 13.18
N LEU A 23 1.84 -7.76 12.78
CA LEU A 23 3.10 -7.19 12.27
C LEU A 23 3.02 -6.83 10.78
N GLY A 24 2.25 -7.60 9.99
CA GLY A 24 2.02 -7.30 8.57
C GLY A 24 1.16 -6.05 8.37
N THR A 25 0.06 -5.92 9.11
CA THR A 25 -0.81 -4.74 9.00
C THR A 25 -0.13 -3.47 9.50
N TYR A 26 0.69 -3.51 10.55
CA TYR A 26 1.33 -2.29 11.06
C TYR A 26 2.31 -1.65 10.06
N LEU A 27 3.01 -2.46 9.25
CA LEU A 27 3.89 -1.98 8.19
C LEU A 27 3.13 -1.53 6.94
N LEU A 28 2.02 -2.19 6.60
CA LEU A 28 1.19 -1.92 5.41
C LEU A 28 0.21 -0.75 5.60
N SER A 29 -0.36 -0.58 6.79
CA SER A 29 -1.30 0.53 7.08
C SER A 29 -0.65 1.91 6.97
N GLY A 30 0.68 2.01 7.07
CA GLY A 30 1.40 3.26 6.86
C GLY A 30 1.45 3.70 5.39
N THR A 31 1.55 2.76 4.45
CA THR A 31 1.75 3.04 3.02
C THR A 31 0.46 3.06 2.21
N GLU A 32 -0.65 2.57 2.78
CA GLU A 32 -1.98 2.70 2.19
C GLU A 32 -2.53 4.13 2.29
N SER A 33 -3.24 4.57 1.25
CA SER A 33 -3.95 5.84 1.19
C SER A 33 -5.25 5.66 0.41
N THR A 34 -6.35 6.15 0.98
CA THR A 34 -7.60 6.38 0.24
C THR A 34 -7.61 7.82 -0.26
N THR A 35 -8.02 8.04 -1.50
CA THR A 35 -8.05 9.37 -2.11
C THR A 35 -9.32 9.51 -2.94
N GLY A 36 -10.05 10.61 -2.73
CA GLY A 36 -11.17 10.98 -3.58
C GLY A 36 -10.69 11.26 -5.01
N LEU A 37 -11.56 11.04 -5.97
CA LEU A 37 -11.34 11.29 -7.39
C LEU A 37 -12.22 12.47 -7.82
N ASP A 38 -11.79 13.66 -7.43
CA ASP A 38 -12.40 14.95 -7.76
C ASP A 38 -11.64 15.65 -8.91
N SER A 39 -12.07 16.85 -9.31
CA SER A 39 -11.48 17.60 -10.43
C SER A 39 -10.01 18.00 -10.22
N TYR A 40 -9.51 18.04 -8.98
CA TYR A 40 -8.14 18.40 -8.65
C TYR A 40 -7.22 17.20 -8.46
N SER A 41 -7.80 16.04 -8.14
CA SER A 41 -7.07 14.81 -7.83
C SER A 41 -7.12 13.78 -8.95
N SER A 42 -8.18 13.79 -9.77
CA SER A 42 -8.36 12.83 -10.85
C SER A 42 -7.72 13.25 -12.17
N ALA A 43 -7.37 12.25 -12.96
CA ALA A 43 -6.92 12.30 -14.33
C ALA A 43 -7.70 11.26 -15.14
N THR A 44 -7.45 11.19 -16.45
CA THR A 44 -8.01 10.14 -17.31
C THR A 44 -6.88 9.37 -17.97
N VAL A 45 -6.93 8.04 -17.91
CA VAL A 45 -5.99 7.13 -18.57
C VAL A 45 -6.80 6.10 -19.33
N ASP A 46 -6.60 6.00 -20.64
CA ASP A 46 -7.36 5.12 -21.55
C ASP A 46 -8.89 5.27 -21.43
N GLY A 47 -9.39 6.49 -21.19
CA GLY A 47 -10.82 6.72 -20.98
C GLY A 47 -11.36 6.30 -19.60
N HIS A 48 -10.51 5.80 -18.70
CA HIS A 48 -10.88 5.52 -17.32
C HIS A 48 -10.45 6.65 -16.38
N LYS A 49 -11.25 6.89 -15.34
CA LYS A 49 -10.87 7.74 -14.21
C LYS A 49 -9.60 7.17 -13.56
N ALA A 50 -8.67 8.05 -13.27
CA ALA A 50 -7.38 7.72 -12.69
C ALA A 50 -7.04 8.72 -11.59
N LEU A 51 -6.20 8.32 -10.65
CA LEU A 51 -5.59 9.25 -9.70
C LEU A 51 -4.37 9.89 -10.35
N SER A 52 -4.32 11.22 -10.37
CA SER A 52 -3.23 11.94 -11.03
C SER A 52 -1.86 11.59 -10.45
N ALA A 53 -0.86 11.48 -11.35
CA ALA A 53 0.51 11.10 -11.00
C ALA A 53 1.10 12.00 -9.89
N ARG A 54 0.79 13.31 -9.92
CA ARG A 54 1.24 14.28 -8.92
C ARG A 54 0.74 13.95 -7.52
N ILE A 55 -0.51 13.51 -7.40
CA ILE A 55 -1.09 13.16 -6.10
C ILE A 55 -0.49 11.87 -5.58
N VAL A 56 -0.32 10.86 -6.44
CA VAL A 56 0.37 9.60 -6.09
C VAL A 56 1.77 9.91 -5.58
N ALA A 57 2.55 10.68 -6.35
CA ALA A 57 3.92 11.06 -6.00
C ALA A 57 4.00 11.82 -4.67
N GLY A 58 3.20 12.88 -4.51
CA GLY A 58 3.22 13.71 -3.31
C GLY A 58 2.80 12.95 -2.05
N ARG A 59 1.76 12.11 -2.15
CA ARG A 59 1.29 11.28 -1.03
C ARG A 59 2.29 10.18 -0.69
N THR A 60 2.89 9.55 -1.70
CA THR A 60 3.96 8.56 -1.52
C THR A 60 5.13 9.19 -0.80
N GLN A 61 5.67 10.32 -1.28
CA GLN A 61 6.76 11.03 -0.61
C GLN A 61 6.42 11.43 0.83
N SER A 62 5.20 11.92 1.08
CA SER A 62 4.75 12.30 2.42
C SER A 62 4.67 11.10 3.37
N LYS A 63 4.29 9.92 2.88
CA LYS A 63 4.17 8.68 3.67
C LYS A 63 5.46 7.85 3.69
N TYR A 64 6.41 8.15 2.81
CA TYR A 64 7.76 7.64 2.86
C TYR A 64 8.57 8.31 3.97
N HIS A 65 7.98 9.22 4.76
CA HIS A 65 8.63 9.71 5.97
C HIS A 65 8.76 8.55 6.97
N PRO A 66 9.95 7.99 7.13
CA PRO A 66 10.11 6.88 8.05
C PRO A 66 9.90 7.40 9.46
N LEU A 67 9.38 6.57 10.37
CA LEU A 67 9.56 6.83 11.79
C LEU A 67 11.06 7.05 12.05
N PRO A 68 11.48 7.89 13.01
CA PRO A 68 12.89 8.30 13.20
C PRO A 68 13.92 7.14 13.33
N TRP A 69 13.45 5.91 13.49
CA TRP A 69 14.21 4.68 13.66
C TRP A 69 14.01 3.65 12.53
N VAL A 70 13.19 3.91 11.50
CA VAL A 70 12.80 2.91 10.47
C VAL A 70 12.94 3.43 9.04
N GLY A 71 14.16 3.48 8.50
CA GLY A 71 14.37 3.59 7.04
C GLY A 71 14.88 4.94 6.54
N GLU A 72 15.19 4.99 5.25
CA GLU A 72 15.81 6.14 4.60
C GLU A 72 14.75 7.10 4.03
N LYS A 73 14.93 8.40 4.27
CA LYS A 73 14.05 9.43 3.70
C LYS A 73 14.19 9.42 2.18
N VAL A 74 13.06 9.39 1.49
CA VAL A 74 12.99 9.53 0.04
C VAL A 74 12.43 10.90 -0.33
N THR A 75 13.00 11.48 -1.37
CA THR A 75 12.65 12.80 -1.89
C THR A 75 12.56 12.74 -3.42
N GLY A 76 11.91 13.74 -4.02
CA GLY A 76 11.79 13.84 -5.47
C GLY A 76 10.99 12.72 -6.10
N VAL A 77 9.99 12.18 -5.38
CA VAL A 77 9.17 11.08 -5.91
C VAL A 77 8.45 11.57 -7.16
N THR A 78 8.57 10.82 -8.25
CA THR A 78 7.93 11.09 -9.54
C THR A 78 7.27 9.83 -10.04
N CYS A 79 6.04 9.94 -10.55
CA CYS A 79 5.33 8.81 -11.14
C CYS A 79 5.18 9.07 -12.65
N PRO A 80 5.51 8.11 -13.53
CA PRO A 80 5.53 8.32 -14.97
C PRO A 80 4.13 8.53 -15.55
N THR A 81 3.12 7.91 -14.93
CA THR A 81 1.72 8.00 -15.36
C THR A 81 0.78 8.15 -14.17
N ALA A 82 -0.45 8.56 -14.45
CA ALA A 82 -1.52 8.51 -13.47
C ALA A 82 -1.86 7.05 -13.12
N LEU A 83 -2.30 6.82 -11.89
CA LEU A 83 -2.69 5.51 -11.39
C LEU A 83 -4.15 5.25 -11.77
N LYS A 84 -4.39 4.33 -12.71
CA LYS A 84 -5.74 3.96 -13.15
C LYS A 84 -6.59 3.53 -11.94
N ALA A 85 -7.79 4.07 -11.77
CA ALA A 85 -8.66 3.73 -10.63
C ALA A 85 -9.38 2.40 -10.91
N VAL A 86 -8.61 1.33 -11.07
CA VAL A 86 -9.05 -0.04 -11.29
C VAL A 86 -8.30 -0.92 -10.31
N ALA A 87 -9.02 -1.78 -9.56
CA ALA A 87 -8.41 -2.69 -8.62
C ALA A 87 -7.33 -3.56 -9.30
N GLY A 88 -6.15 -3.64 -8.68
CA GLY A 88 -4.99 -4.35 -9.25
C GLY A 88 -4.16 -3.55 -10.26
N ALA A 89 -4.57 -2.33 -10.63
CA ALA A 89 -3.71 -1.46 -11.45
C ALA A 89 -2.44 -1.09 -10.69
N THR A 90 -1.32 -1.03 -11.41
CA THR A 90 -0.01 -0.74 -10.84
C THR A 90 0.72 0.34 -11.63
N VAL A 91 1.56 1.10 -10.95
CA VAL A 91 2.54 2.01 -11.54
C VAL A 91 3.80 1.99 -10.68
N THR A 92 4.96 2.09 -11.30
CA THR A 92 6.23 2.23 -10.58
C THR A 92 6.62 3.70 -10.57
N CYS A 93 6.63 4.30 -9.39
CA CYS A 93 7.17 5.63 -9.20
C CYS A 93 8.67 5.54 -8.88
N THR A 94 9.43 6.58 -9.17
CA THR A 94 10.86 6.67 -8.83
C THR A 94 11.07 7.72 -7.76
N GLY A 95 11.94 7.46 -6.79
CA GLY A 95 12.36 8.45 -5.81
C GLY A 95 13.87 8.42 -5.60
N THR A 96 14.40 9.41 -4.87
CA THR A 96 15.82 9.47 -4.52
C THR A 96 15.99 9.42 -3.01
N THR A 97 16.86 8.52 -2.55
CA THR A 97 17.23 8.43 -1.14
C THR A 97 18.15 9.58 -0.72
N ARG A 98 18.41 9.73 0.59
CA ARG A 98 19.31 10.78 1.08
C ARG A 98 20.72 10.63 0.52
N GLY A 99 21.17 9.40 0.27
CA GLY A 99 22.45 9.10 -0.38
C GLY A 99 22.51 9.39 -1.88
N GLY A 100 21.44 9.91 -2.49
CA GLY A 100 21.40 10.19 -3.94
C GLY A 100 21.09 8.95 -4.80
N THR A 101 20.75 7.82 -4.18
CA THR A 101 20.42 6.59 -4.91
C THR A 101 18.98 6.66 -5.41
N ALA A 102 18.76 6.38 -6.68
CA ALA A 102 17.42 6.24 -7.23
C ALA A 102 16.83 4.89 -6.80
N ILE A 103 15.57 4.90 -6.38
CA ILE A 103 14.81 3.72 -6.00
C ILE A 103 13.50 3.67 -6.77
N ASP A 104 13.05 2.45 -7.01
CA ASP A 104 11.73 2.17 -7.56
C ASP A 104 10.73 1.97 -6.40
N ILE A 105 9.55 2.53 -6.56
CA ILE A 105 8.48 2.52 -5.56
C ILE A 105 7.23 1.98 -6.27
N PRO A 106 6.98 0.66 -6.17
CA PRO A 106 5.78 0.06 -6.74
C PRO A 106 4.54 0.59 -6.04
N VAL A 107 3.57 1.05 -6.81
CA VAL A 107 2.27 1.53 -6.32
C VAL A 107 1.18 0.66 -6.92
N SER A 108 0.24 0.20 -6.10
CA SER A 108 -0.85 -0.68 -6.49
C SER A 108 -2.20 -0.18 -5.97
N VAL A 109 -3.25 -0.32 -6.78
CA VAL A 109 -4.62 -0.10 -6.34
C VAL A 109 -5.14 -1.33 -5.62
N VAL A 110 -5.61 -1.14 -4.39
CA VAL A 110 -6.22 -2.17 -3.55
C VAL A 110 -7.71 -2.28 -3.85
N SER A 111 -8.42 -1.16 -3.85
CA SER A 111 -9.86 -1.11 -4.08
C SER A 111 -10.29 0.24 -4.66
N THR A 112 -11.48 0.26 -5.27
CA THR A 112 -12.00 1.43 -5.97
C THR A 112 -13.50 1.56 -5.70
N THR A 113 -13.97 2.79 -5.48
CA THR A 113 -15.39 3.16 -5.57
C THR A 113 -15.62 4.04 -6.80
N SER A 114 -16.84 4.54 -6.99
CA SER A 114 -17.18 5.50 -8.07
C SER A 114 -16.40 6.81 -7.99
N ASP A 115 -15.98 7.18 -6.80
CA ASP A 115 -15.53 8.51 -6.40
C ASP A 115 -14.25 8.48 -5.56
N SER A 116 -13.72 7.30 -5.23
CA SER A 116 -12.50 7.17 -4.46
C SER A 116 -11.69 5.95 -4.89
N VAL A 117 -10.39 6.00 -4.60
CA VAL A 117 -9.46 4.89 -4.84
C VAL A 117 -8.62 4.68 -3.59
N THR A 118 -8.54 3.43 -3.16
CA THR A 118 -7.62 2.97 -2.11
C THR A 118 -6.44 2.30 -2.78
N TRP A 119 -5.25 2.78 -2.46
CA TRP A 119 -4.02 2.35 -3.08
C TRP A 119 -2.91 2.31 -2.03
N ARG A 120 -1.86 1.55 -2.32
CA ARG A 120 -0.70 1.39 -1.44
C ARG A 120 0.58 1.42 -2.24
N PHE A 121 1.68 1.76 -1.59
CA PHE A 121 3.00 1.58 -2.17
C PHE A 121 3.83 0.61 -1.34
N ASP A 122 4.71 -0.12 -2.00
CA ASP A 122 5.66 -1.02 -1.36
C ASP A 122 7.00 -0.29 -1.14
N ARG A 123 7.67 -0.60 -0.04
CA ARG A 123 9.02 -0.12 0.28
C ARG A 123 9.96 -1.29 -0.03
N SER A 124 10.63 -1.27 -1.18
CA SER A 124 11.62 -2.27 -1.59
C SER A 124 13.03 -1.88 -1.21
#